data_AF-A0A534M5X2-F1
#
_entry.id   AF-A0A534M5X2-F1
#
_cell.length_a   1.000
_cell.length_b   1.000
_cell.length_c   1.000
_cell.angle_alpha   90.00
_cell.angle_beta   90.00
_cell.angle_gamma   90.00
#
_symmetry.space_group_name_H-M   'P 1'
#
loop_
_entity.id
_entity.type
_entity.pdbx_description
1 polymer ?
#
loop_
_entity_poly.entity_id
_entity_poly.type
_entity_poly.pdbx_seq_one_letter_code
_entity_poly.pdbx_strand_id
1 'polypeptide(L)'
;MSGYYDRLQGTDRLLRIRRLRKALFAGIVALSVLLVVARMGSQGASIKPLFLPVNGIIEIALIMGFVTAIVGLFLRNLEIRHAQRDGQRYLMAKSSMARAIRTAGFAIGLAVVLLLAVTPSLTASLFSDAQQVVPLASRAREVVTFTSPDPLGFSFVTHAAVVVTQGHARVTLLRNNVTLATADLNATQGDTLDVEPRMWEGYASWSLVFQNELASDTYLTFVLEKGVVPTLFSTVPFLLFLYGGTQVAWWIVLRPIRDRTKAGSLSVATDVDESERVYDDTVQSPNPDTNPGPQPAADPDIFNIAAASTPAVEVEAPPPPVRTRVPAPPPRVETPKPAPRPVVRQPETAASLATKAGALVATGTYDAALAVYEEALRLDPGHAFSLDGRASCLVRLNRKGEAIEAYKRILTKDAKNLAALRALVRLYSDERRWRECLEAVGELLRLRPNESSALEMKGDALTNLGRRPEALAAYEA
;
A
#
# COMPACT_ATOMS: atom_id res chain seq x y z
N MET A 1 15.89 -23.20 15.02
CA MET A 1 16.12 -23.86 13.71
C MET A 1 14.84 -24.10 12.91
N SER A 2 13.78 -24.73 13.46
CA SER A 2 12.51 -25.02 12.73
C SER A 2 12.00 -23.88 11.85
N GLY A 3 11.73 -22.70 12.43
CA GLY A 3 11.25 -21.51 11.72
C GLY A 3 12.20 -20.87 10.70
N TYR A 4 13.34 -21.49 10.39
CA TYR A 4 14.22 -21.18 9.24
C TYR A 4 14.00 -22.20 8.12
N TYR A 5 14.02 -23.50 8.45
CA TYR A 5 13.63 -24.58 7.54
C TYR A 5 12.20 -24.39 6.99
N ASP A 6 11.23 -24.02 7.83
CA ASP A 6 9.85 -23.73 7.39
C ASP A 6 9.74 -22.54 6.41
N ARG A 7 10.73 -21.64 6.42
CA ARG A 7 10.84 -20.53 5.46
C ARG A 7 11.47 -20.99 4.14
N LEU A 8 12.52 -21.80 4.19
CA LEU A 8 13.18 -22.37 3.00
C LEU A 8 12.26 -23.33 2.23
N GLN A 9 11.65 -24.31 2.91
CA GLN A 9 10.71 -25.26 2.29
C GLN A 9 9.38 -24.61 1.89
N GLY A 10 9.12 -23.39 2.35
CA GLY A 10 7.89 -22.64 2.10
C GLY A 10 6.64 -23.24 2.76
N THR A 11 6.79 -24.19 3.68
CA THR A 11 5.70 -24.88 4.41
C THR A 11 4.76 -23.88 5.09
N ASP A 12 5.30 -22.91 5.82
CA ASP A 12 4.53 -21.84 6.45
C ASP A 12 3.76 -21.01 5.40
N ARG A 13 4.38 -20.68 4.26
CA ARG A 13 3.67 -19.99 3.16
C ARG A 13 2.58 -20.84 2.51
N LEU A 14 2.80 -22.14 2.33
CA LEU A 14 1.78 -23.08 1.81
C LEU A 14 0.62 -23.25 2.80
N LEU A 15 0.89 -23.30 4.10
CA LEU A 15 -0.12 -23.29 5.17
C LEU A 15 -0.89 -21.96 5.18
N ARG A 16 -0.19 -20.82 5.06
CA ARG A 16 -0.83 -19.49 4.91
C ARG A 16 -1.69 -19.42 3.64
N ILE A 17 -1.27 -19.98 2.51
CA ILE A 17 -2.10 -20.06 1.28
C ILE A 17 -3.35 -20.92 1.50
N ARG A 18 -3.23 -22.07 2.17
CA ARG A 18 -4.41 -22.92 2.52
C ARG A 18 -5.35 -22.20 3.50
N ARG A 19 -4.83 -21.49 4.51
CA ARG A 19 -5.61 -20.68 5.46
C ARG A 19 -6.27 -19.49 4.77
N LEU A 20 -5.56 -18.76 3.92
CA LEU A 20 -6.07 -17.64 3.13
C LEU A 20 -7.18 -18.09 2.18
N ARG A 21 -7.02 -19.23 1.49
CA ARG A 21 -8.07 -19.84 0.65
C ARG A 21 -9.33 -20.13 1.47
N LYS A 22 -9.20 -20.76 2.65
CA LYS A 22 -10.35 -21.01 3.54
C LYS A 22 -11.01 -19.72 4.02
N ALA A 23 -10.22 -18.75 4.49
CA ALA A 23 -10.71 -17.46 5.00
C ALA A 23 -11.41 -16.64 3.90
N LEU A 24 -10.89 -16.65 2.67
CA LEU A 24 -11.48 -15.93 1.55
C LEU A 24 -12.80 -16.57 1.09
N PHE A 25 -12.89 -17.90 0.98
CA PHE A 25 -14.18 -18.55 0.71
C PHE A 25 -15.20 -18.33 1.84
N ALA A 26 -14.77 -18.38 3.10
CA ALA A 26 -15.64 -18.07 4.24
C ALA A 26 -16.12 -16.60 4.21
N GLY A 27 -15.24 -15.65 3.85
CA GLY A 27 -15.58 -14.24 3.67
C GLY A 27 -16.57 -14.00 2.54
N ILE A 28 -16.41 -14.67 1.39
CA ILE A 28 -17.38 -14.63 0.29
C ILE A 28 -18.74 -15.17 0.75
N VAL A 29 -18.80 -16.32 1.43
CA VAL A 29 -20.06 -16.89 1.94
C VAL A 29 -20.73 -15.97 2.96
N ALA A 30 -19.98 -15.41 3.91
CA ALA A 30 -20.50 -14.46 4.89
C ALA A 30 -21.03 -13.18 4.23
N LEU A 31 -20.33 -12.67 3.21
CA LEU A 31 -20.78 -11.51 2.44
C LEU A 31 -22.04 -11.82 1.61
N SER A 32 -22.15 -13.01 1.01
CA SER A 32 -23.37 -13.45 0.33
C SER A 32 -24.57 -13.45 1.27
N VAL A 33 -24.43 -14.00 2.48
CA VAL A 33 -25.49 -14.02 3.48
C VAL A 33 -25.86 -12.61 3.94
N LEU A 34 -24.86 -11.75 4.21
CA LEU A 34 -25.08 -10.35 4.57
C LEU A 34 -25.88 -9.59 3.49
N LEU A 35 -25.47 -9.73 2.22
CA LEU A 35 -26.11 -9.08 1.08
C LEU A 35 -27.54 -9.61 0.85
N VAL A 36 -27.76 -10.92 0.98
CA VAL A 36 -29.10 -11.53 0.91
C VAL A 36 -30.01 -10.97 2.01
N VAL A 37 -29.54 -10.90 3.26
CA VAL A 37 -30.32 -10.34 4.38
C VAL A 37 -30.64 -8.86 4.15
N ALA A 38 -29.67 -8.06 3.70
CA ALA A 38 -29.88 -6.65 3.38
C ALA A 38 -30.89 -6.46 2.23
N ARG A 39 -30.78 -7.27 1.16
CA ARG A 39 -31.70 -7.25 0.01
C ARG A 39 -33.11 -7.67 0.41
N MET A 40 -33.25 -8.71 1.23
CA MET A 40 -34.54 -9.14 1.78
C MET A 40 -35.21 -8.04 2.60
N GLY A 41 -34.46 -7.35 3.48
CA GLY A 41 -34.97 -6.18 4.21
C GLY A 41 -35.43 -5.06 3.28
N SER A 42 -34.63 -4.73 2.25
CA SER A 42 -34.98 -3.68 1.27
C SER A 42 -36.17 -4.00 0.36
N GLN A 43 -36.55 -5.28 0.24
CA GLN A 43 -37.64 -5.75 -0.62
C GLN A 43 -38.83 -6.30 0.21
N GLY A 44 -39.02 -5.79 1.43
CA GLY A 44 -40.23 -6.04 2.22
C GLY A 44 -40.44 -7.49 2.69
N ALA A 45 -39.36 -8.27 2.86
CA ALA A 45 -39.47 -9.67 3.27
C ALA A 45 -40.21 -9.82 4.62
N SER A 46 -41.26 -10.63 4.65
CA SER A 46 -42.07 -10.88 5.84
C SER A 46 -42.14 -12.37 6.18
N ILE A 47 -42.31 -12.66 7.46
CA ILE A 47 -42.51 -14.02 7.99
C ILE A 47 -44.01 -14.36 8.07
N LYS A 48 -44.89 -13.35 8.12
CA LYS A 48 -46.36 -13.51 8.18
C LYS A 48 -47.06 -12.39 7.37
N PRO A 49 -47.67 -12.69 6.20
CA PRO A 49 -47.48 -13.91 5.41
C PRO A 49 -46.00 -14.10 5.02
N LEU A 50 -45.61 -15.32 4.66
CA LEU A 50 -44.23 -15.61 4.23
C LEU A 50 -43.98 -15.01 2.84
N PHE A 51 -43.36 -13.83 2.81
CA PHE A 51 -42.93 -13.16 1.59
C PHE A 51 -41.40 -13.18 1.52
N LEU A 52 -40.86 -13.94 0.57
CA LEU A 52 -39.42 -14.01 0.29
C LEU A 52 -39.18 -13.44 -1.12
N PRO A 53 -38.37 -12.37 -1.27
CA PRO A 53 -38.10 -11.74 -2.57
C PRO A 53 -37.09 -12.58 -3.38
N VAL A 54 -37.58 -13.70 -3.93
CA VAL A 54 -36.77 -14.75 -4.58
C VAL A 54 -35.78 -14.20 -5.60
N ASN A 55 -36.18 -13.25 -6.45
CA ASN A 55 -35.32 -12.68 -7.49
C ASN A 55 -34.03 -12.09 -6.91
N GLY A 56 -34.12 -11.22 -5.91
CA GLY A 56 -32.97 -10.60 -5.26
C GLY A 56 -32.05 -11.61 -4.55
N ILE A 57 -32.61 -12.71 -4.05
CA ILE A 57 -31.83 -13.80 -3.43
C ILE A 57 -31.04 -14.57 -4.51
N ILE A 58 -31.66 -14.95 -5.62
CA ILE A 58 -31.00 -15.70 -6.69
C ILE A 58 -29.99 -14.81 -7.45
N GLU A 59 -30.28 -13.52 -7.67
CA GLU A 59 -29.35 -12.55 -8.26
C GLU A 59 -28.02 -12.50 -7.49
N ILE A 60 -28.08 -12.34 -6.16
CA ILE A 60 -26.88 -12.31 -5.31
C ILE A 60 -26.19 -13.68 -5.30
N ALA A 61 -26.95 -14.78 -5.24
CA ALA A 61 -26.39 -16.13 -5.29
C ALA A 61 -25.66 -16.43 -6.62
N LEU A 62 -26.18 -15.93 -7.75
CA LEU A 62 -25.56 -16.07 -9.08
C LEU A 62 -24.29 -15.23 -9.20
N ILE A 63 -24.32 -13.95 -8.82
CA ILE A 63 -23.15 -13.06 -8.89
C ILE A 63 -22.05 -13.58 -7.95
N MET A 64 -22.38 -13.92 -6.70
CA MET A 64 -21.41 -14.44 -5.75
C MET A 64 -20.93 -15.85 -6.10
N GLY A 65 -21.79 -16.69 -6.71
CA GLY A 65 -21.42 -17.99 -7.28
C GLY A 65 -20.44 -17.86 -8.45
N PHE A 66 -20.66 -16.90 -9.34
CA PHE A 66 -19.76 -16.55 -10.45
C PHE A 66 -18.39 -16.06 -9.95
N VAL A 67 -18.37 -15.16 -8.96
CA VAL A 67 -17.15 -14.68 -8.30
C VAL A 67 -16.42 -15.84 -7.59
N THR A 68 -17.16 -16.73 -6.93
CA THR A 68 -16.64 -17.97 -6.32
C THR A 68 -16.01 -18.89 -7.36
N ALA A 69 -16.62 -19.03 -8.54
CA ALA A 69 -16.11 -19.85 -9.64
C ALA A 69 -14.83 -19.26 -10.26
N ILE A 70 -14.79 -17.95 -10.52
CA ILE A 70 -13.58 -17.23 -10.95
C ILE A 70 -12.46 -17.44 -9.93
N VAL A 71 -12.66 -17.04 -8.67
CA VAL A 71 -11.62 -17.11 -7.65
C VAL A 71 -11.20 -18.56 -7.39
N GLY A 72 -12.13 -19.52 -7.43
CA GLY A 72 -11.84 -20.94 -7.34
C GLY A 72 -10.98 -21.47 -8.49
N LEU A 73 -11.23 -21.05 -9.73
CA LEU A 73 -10.43 -21.43 -10.90
C LEU A 73 -9.02 -20.82 -10.85
N PHE A 74 -8.90 -19.56 -10.42
CA PHE A 74 -7.60 -18.93 -10.19
C PHE A 74 -6.81 -19.59 -9.06
N LEU A 75 -7.44 -19.84 -7.90
CA LEU A 75 -6.79 -20.50 -6.75
C LEU A 75 -6.45 -21.98 -7.01
N ARG A 76 -7.23 -22.71 -7.82
CA ARG A 76 -6.92 -24.08 -8.27
C ARG A 76 -5.68 -24.13 -9.15
N ASN A 77 -5.46 -23.10 -9.99
CA ASN A 77 -4.30 -22.98 -10.86
C ASN A 77 -3.02 -22.45 -10.18
N LEU A 78 -3.08 -22.14 -8.87
CA LEU A 78 -1.93 -21.72 -8.05
C LEU A 78 -1.35 -22.88 -7.20
N GLU A 79 -1.90 -24.09 -7.35
CA GLU A 79 -1.54 -25.28 -6.61
C GLU A 79 -0.26 -25.92 -7.19
N ILE A 80 0.90 -25.68 -6.56
CA ILE A 80 2.20 -26.21 -6.99
C ILE A 80 2.23 -27.72 -6.80
N ARG A 81 1.87 -28.48 -7.84
CA ARG A 81 1.82 -29.95 -7.80
C ARG A 81 3.16 -30.63 -8.02
N HIS A 82 4.13 -29.98 -8.66
CA HIS A 82 5.44 -30.54 -9.01
C HIS A 82 6.50 -29.45 -8.81
N ALA A 83 7.35 -29.60 -7.79
CA ALA A 83 8.55 -28.80 -7.55
C ALA A 83 9.53 -29.64 -6.73
N GLN A 84 10.71 -29.94 -7.30
CA GLN A 84 11.60 -30.98 -6.75
C GLN A 84 12.58 -30.47 -5.68
N ARG A 85 13.16 -29.27 -5.82
CA ARG A 85 14.08 -28.65 -4.84
C ARG A 85 13.41 -27.47 -4.10
N ASP A 86 13.79 -27.23 -2.84
CA ASP A 86 13.06 -26.32 -1.93
C ASP A 86 13.19 -24.83 -2.30
N GLY A 87 14.35 -24.36 -2.77
CA GLY A 87 14.51 -22.96 -3.21
C GLY A 87 13.54 -22.55 -4.34
N GLN A 88 13.24 -23.47 -5.26
CA GLN A 88 12.21 -23.26 -6.29
C GLN A 88 10.81 -23.12 -5.67
N ARG A 89 10.48 -23.91 -4.63
CA ARG A 89 9.19 -23.83 -3.93
C ARG A 89 9.00 -22.44 -3.29
N TYR A 90 10.04 -21.89 -2.66
CA TYR A 90 9.99 -20.55 -2.05
C TYR A 90 9.73 -19.43 -3.07
N LEU A 91 10.45 -19.43 -4.20
CA LEU A 91 10.32 -18.40 -5.24
C LEU A 91 9.01 -18.52 -6.03
N MET A 92 8.57 -19.75 -6.32
CA MET A 92 7.24 -19.99 -6.88
C MET A 92 6.14 -19.54 -5.91
N ALA A 93 6.26 -19.83 -4.61
CA ALA A 93 5.29 -19.37 -3.60
C ALA A 93 5.24 -17.84 -3.46
N LYS A 94 6.38 -17.13 -3.53
CA LYS A 94 6.41 -15.65 -3.48
C LYS A 94 5.72 -15.02 -4.70
N SER A 95 6.03 -15.52 -5.90
CA SER A 95 5.50 -14.98 -7.17
C SER A 95 4.08 -15.47 -7.52
N SER A 96 3.62 -16.57 -6.93
CA SER A 96 2.23 -17.04 -7.03
C SER A 96 1.31 -16.24 -6.10
N MET A 97 1.73 -15.97 -4.85
CA MET A 97 0.94 -15.20 -3.88
C MET A 97 0.71 -13.74 -4.34
N ALA A 98 1.73 -13.10 -4.92
CA ALA A 98 1.62 -11.76 -5.52
C ALA A 98 0.79 -11.72 -6.84
N ARG A 99 0.49 -12.88 -7.44
CA ARG A 99 -0.53 -13.01 -8.50
C ARG A 99 -1.91 -13.22 -7.88
N ALA A 100 -2.03 -14.16 -6.94
CA ALA A 100 -3.27 -14.52 -6.25
C ALA A 100 -3.99 -13.30 -5.65
N ILE A 101 -3.25 -12.44 -4.95
CA ILE A 101 -3.81 -11.23 -4.32
C ILE A 101 -4.37 -10.25 -5.37
N ARG A 102 -3.66 -10.04 -6.49
CA ARG A 102 -4.14 -9.17 -7.57
C ARG A 102 -5.36 -9.75 -8.31
N THR A 103 -5.38 -11.05 -8.57
CA THR A 103 -6.56 -11.71 -9.17
C THR A 103 -7.76 -11.72 -8.24
N ALA A 104 -7.56 -11.87 -6.93
CA ALA A 104 -8.63 -11.75 -5.94
C ALA A 104 -9.16 -10.32 -5.85
N GLY A 105 -8.28 -9.31 -5.79
CA GLY A 105 -8.67 -7.90 -5.80
C GLY A 105 -9.46 -7.51 -7.04
N PHE A 106 -9.05 -7.97 -8.22
CA PHE A 106 -9.81 -7.76 -9.46
C PHE A 106 -11.19 -8.44 -9.42
N ALA A 107 -11.27 -9.70 -8.98
CA ALA A 107 -12.54 -10.41 -8.88
C ALA A 107 -13.50 -9.78 -7.85
N ILE A 108 -12.99 -9.24 -6.74
CA ILE A 108 -13.77 -8.49 -5.75
C ILE A 108 -14.23 -7.14 -6.31
N GLY A 109 -13.36 -6.41 -7.02
CA GLY A 109 -13.75 -5.16 -7.70
C GLY A 109 -14.84 -5.39 -8.74
N LEU A 110 -14.72 -6.44 -9.55
CA LEU A 110 -15.76 -6.86 -10.50
C LEU A 110 -17.07 -7.25 -9.78
N ALA A 111 -16.99 -7.96 -8.65
CA ALA A 111 -18.16 -8.29 -7.83
C ALA A 111 -18.90 -7.02 -7.35
N VAL A 112 -18.17 -6.01 -6.85
CA VAL A 112 -18.75 -4.75 -6.40
C VAL A 112 -19.43 -4.00 -7.55
N VAL A 113 -18.80 -3.93 -8.73
CA VAL A 113 -19.41 -3.30 -9.93
C VAL A 113 -20.68 -4.03 -10.37
N LEU A 114 -20.66 -5.36 -10.41
CA LEU A 114 -21.83 -6.18 -10.77
C LEU A 114 -22.97 -6.03 -9.75
N LEU A 115 -22.66 -5.98 -8.45
CA LEU A 115 -23.66 -5.79 -7.39
C LEU A 115 -24.29 -4.39 -7.44
N LEU A 116 -23.48 -3.33 -7.65
CA LEU A 116 -23.97 -1.95 -7.80
C LEU A 116 -24.99 -1.82 -8.94
N ALA A 117 -24.68 -2.40 -10.10
CA ALA A 117 -25.56 -2.40 -11.27
C ALA A 117 -26.91 -3.12 -11.05
N VAL A 118 -27.03 -3.93 -10.00
CA VAL A 118 -28.23 -4.71 -9.64
C VAL A 118 -28.92 -4.15 -8.37
N THR A 119 -28.57 -2.93 -7.93
CA THR A 119 -29.29 -2.24 -6.84
C THR A 119 -30.53 -1.47 -7.33
N PRO A 120 -31.74 -1.75 -6.82
CA PRO A 120 -32.99 -1.23 -7.39
C PRO A 120 -33.15 0.28 -7.22
N SER A 121 -32.56 0.88 -6.18
CA SER A 121 -32.58 2.32 -5.95
C SER A 121 -31.82 3.10 -7.03
N LEU A 122 -30.69 2.58 -7.52
CA LEU A 122 -29.99 3.20 -8.65
C LEU A 122 -30.76 2.99 -9.95
N THR A 123 -31.28 1.79 -10.22
CA THR A 123 -32.05 1.55 -11.46
C THR A 123 -33.32 2.40 -11.52
N ALA A 124 -34.08 2.54 -10.44
CA ALA A 124 -35.27 3.39 -10.40
C ALA A 124 -34.93 4.86 -10.73
N SER A 125 -33.81 5.39 -10.20
CA SER A 125 -33.34 6.75 -10.49
C SER A 125 -32.77 6.96 -11.90
N LEU A 126 -32.38 5.89 -12.60
CA LEU A 126 -31.74 5.95 -13.92
C LEU A 126 -32.70 5.62 -15.08
N PHE A 127 -33.82 4.93 -14.82
CA PHE A 127 -34.76 4.48 -15.85
C PHE A 127 -36.16 5.08 -15.76
N SER A 128 -36.56 5.69 -14.63
CA SER A 128 -37.85 6.39 -14.55
C SER A 128 -37.87 7.62 -15.45
N ASP A 129 -39.04 7.97 -16.00
CA ASP A 129 -39.15 9.14 -16.87
C ASP A 129 -38.99 10.45 -16.09
N ALA A 130 -38.44 11.48 -16.74
CA ALA A 130 -38.34 12.82 -16.16
C ALA A 130 -39.74 13.36 -15.81
N GLN A 131 -39.86 14.02 -14.65
CA GLN A 131 -41.11 14.58 -14.16
C GLN A 131 -41.76 15.52 -15.19
N GLN A 132 -42.98 15.18 -15.60
CA GLN A 132 -43.73 15.93 -16.61
C GLN A 132 -44.76 16.83 -15.93
N VAL A 133 -44.97 18.04 -16.46
CA VAL A 133 -45.94 19.02 -15.96
C VAL A 133 -47.13 19.06 -16.91
N VAL A 134 -48.34 18.92 -16.38
CA VAL A 134 -49.59 18.85 -17.14
C VAL A 134 -50.49 20.03 -16.73
N PRO A 135 -50.64 21.05 -17.59
CA PRO A 135 -51.48 22.22 -17.34
C PRO A 135 -52.91 21.99 -17.86
N LEU A 136 -53.83 21.62 -16.97
CA LEU A 136 -55.24 21.40 -17.31
C LEU A 136 -56.03 22.70 -17.22
N ALA A 137 -56.45 23.25 -18.37
CA ALA A 137 -57.39 24.36 -18.40
C ALA A 137 -58.73 24.02 -17.71
N SER A 138 -59.52 25.03 -17.38
CA SER A 138 -60.88 24.86 -16.84
C SER A 138 -61.72 23.85 -17.64
N ARG A 139 -62.32 22.87 -16.95
CA ARG A 139 -63.09 21.75 -17.54
C ARG A 139 -62.38 20.93 -18.64
N ALA A 140 -61.05 20.99 -18.72
CA ALA A 140 -60.28 20.26 -19.74
C ALA A 140 -60.02 18.80 -19.35
N ARG A 141 -59.74 17.99 -20.39
CA ARG A 141 -59.30 16.61 -20.27
C ARG A 141 -58.06 16.41 -21.14
N GLU A 142 -57.03 15.80 -20.57
CA GLU A 142 -55.80 15.41 -21.26
C GLU A 142 -55.60 13.88 -21.16
N VAL A 143 -54.89 13.30 -22.13
CA VAL A 143 -54.64 11.85 -22.19
C VAL A 143 -53.20 11.60 -22.59
N VAL A 144 -52.40 11.08 -21.65
CA VAL A 144 -51.02 10.65 -21.89
C VAL A 144 -51.00 9.14 -22.11
N THR A 145 -50.61 8.71 -23.30
CA THR A 145 -50.46 7.28 -23.66
C THR A 145 -49.03 6.81 -23.49
N PHE A 146 -48.83 5.60 -22.96
CA PHE A 146 -47.51 4.97 -22.87
C PHE A 146 -47.55 3.46 -23.17
N THR A 147 -46.37 2.89 -23.42
CA THR A 147 -46.16 1.44 -23.61
C THR A 147 -45.47 0.86 -22.38
N SER A 148 -45.92 -0.32 -21.97
CA SER A 148 -45.29 -1.13 -20.92
C SER A 148 -45.51 -2.61 -21.26
N PRO A 149 -44.45 -3.41 -21.49
CA PRO A 149 -43.03 -3.04 -21.50
C PRO A 149 -42.65 -2.06 -22.63
N ASP A 150 -41.42 -1.54 -22.58
CA ASP A 150 -40.84 -0.68 -23.62
C ASP A 150 -40.63 -1.43 -24.96
N PRO A 151 -40.36 -0.72 -26.07
CA PRO A 151 -40.19 -1.33 -27.40
C PRO A 151 -39.00 -2.30 -27.57
N LEU A 152 -38.14 -2.43 -26.55
CA LEU A 152 -37.00 -3.35 -26.53
C LEU A 152 -37.18 -4.51 -25.53
N GLY A 153 -38.23 -4.47 -24.70
CA GLY A 153 -38.48 -5.46 -23.65
C GLY A 153 -37.50 -5.37 -22.47
N PHE A 154 -36.92 -4.21 -22.19
CA PHE A 154 -35.96 -4.05 -21.08
C PHE A 154 -36.59 -3.45 -19.81
N SER A 155 -37.42 -2.42 -19.95
CA SER A 155 -38.13 -1.77 -18.85
C SER A 155 -39.65 -1.89 -18.96
N PHE A 156 -40.32 -1.78 -17.82
CA PHE A 156 -41.77 -1.73 -17.70
C PHE A 156 -42.15 -0.70 -16.64
N VAL A 157 -43.22 0.06 -16.86
CA VAL A 157 -43.75 0.98 -15.84
C VAL A 157 -44.33 0.15 -14.69
N THR A 158 -43.96 0.48 -13.46
CA THR A 158 -44.47 -0.15 -12.21
C THR A 158 -45.58 0.67 -11.57
N HIS A 159 -45.40 1.99 -11.51
CA HIS A 159 -46.37 2.92 -10.91
C HIS A 159 -46.41 4.21 -11.71
N ALA A 160 -47.58 4.86 -11.73
CA ALA A 160 -47.73 6.25 -12.13
C ALA A 160 -47.89 7.10 -10.86
N ALA A 161 -46.83 7.78 -10.44
CA ALA A 161 -46.87 8.72 -9.33
C ALA A 161 -47.39 10.07 -9.83
N VAL A 162 -48.46 10.59 -9.25
CA VAL A 162 -49.12 11.84 -9.68
C VAL A 162 -49.30 12.78 -8.49
N VAL A 163 -48.98 14.06 -8.65
CA VAL A 163 -49.13 15.10 -7.62
C VAL A 163 -49.80 16.33 -8.23
N VAL A 164 -50.94 16.75 -7.68
CA VAL A 164 -51.62 17.99 -8.05
C VAL A 164 -50.99 19.13 -7.27
N THR A 165 -50.35 20.08 -7.95
CA THR A 165 -49.71 21.22 -7.31
C THR A 165 -50.72 22.32 -7.00
N GLN A 166 -51.71 22.53 -7.87
CA GLN A 166 -52.81 23.49 -7.70
C GLN A 166 -54.09 23.01 -8.40
N GLY A 167 -55.26 23.31 -7.86
CA GLY A 167 -56.56 22.94 -8.45
C GLY A 167 -57.08 21.57 -8.00
N HIS A 168 -57.75 20.85 -8.91
CA HIS A 168 -58.27 19.49 -8.67
C HIS A 168 -58.25 18.66 -9.96
N ALA A 169 -57.71 17.45 -9.90
CA ALA A 169 -57.70 16.51 -11.03
C ALA A 169 -58.26 15.14 -10.64
N ARG A 170 -59.22 14.66 -11.44
CA ARG A 170 -59.54 13.23 -11.52
C ARG A 170 -58.51 12.57 -12.43
N VAL A 171 -57.76 11.63 -11.87
CA VAL A 171 -56.74 10.83 -12.56
C VAL A 171 -57.31 9.44 -12.79
N THR A 172 -57.30 8.93 -14.02
CA THR A 172 -57.74 7.57 -14.34
C THR A 172 -56.67 6.82 -15.12
N LEU A 173 -56.24 5.66 -14.63
CA LEU A 173 -55.38 4.73 -15.33
C LEU A 173 -56.22 3.73 -16.14
N LEU A 174 -55.97 3.65 -17.44
CA LEU A 174 -56.57 2.67 -18.35
C LEU A 174 -55.53 1.77 -18.99
N ARG A 175 -55.95 0.54 -19.29
CA ARG A 175 -55.20 -0.48 -20.04
C ARG A 175 -56.08 -1.01 -21.16
N ASN A 176 -55.64 -0.91 -22.42
CA ASN A 176 -56.43 -1.25 -23.61
C ASN A 176 -57.83 -0.59 -23.60
N ASN A 177 -57.88 0.68 -23.18
CA ASN A 177 -59.11 1.47 -22.98
C ASN A 177 -60.10 0.96 -21.90
N VAL A 178 -59.67 0.05 -21.02
CA VAL A 178 -60.42 -0.39 -19.83
C VAL A 178 -59.85 0.29 -18.59
N THR A 179 -60.69 0.95 -17.78
CA THR A 179 -60.29 1.55 -16.50
C THR A 179 -59.83 0.49 -15.50
N LEU A 180 -58.69 0.73 -14.85
CA LEU A 180 -58.16 -0.12 -13.78
C LEU A 180 -58.19 0.58 -12.42
N ALA A 181 -57.81 1.87 -12.37
CA ALA A 181 -57.77 2.66 -11.14
C ALA A 181 -58.15 4.12 -11.43
N THR A 182 -58.77 4.79 -10.46
CA THR A 182 -59.13 6.21 -10.51
C THR A 182 -58.84 6.84 -9.14
N ALA A 183 -58.21 8.01 -9.15
CA ALA A 183 -57.91 8.82 -7.97
C ALA A 183 -58.41 10.25 -8.17
N ASP A 184 -59.10 10.82 -7.17
CA ASP A 184 -59.54 12.22 -7.16
C ASP A 184 -58.64 13.03 -6.22
N LEU A 185 -57.86 13.95 -6.80
CA LEU A 185 -56.76 14.64 -6.14
C LEU A 185 -56.98 16.15 -6.09
N ASN A 186 -56.93 16.73 -4.89
CA ASN A 186 -56.95 18.17 -4.66
C ASN A 186 -55.51 18.74 -4.63
N ALA A 187 -55.39 20.06 -4.67
CA ALA A 187 -54.12 20.78 -4.49
C ALA A 187 -53.30 20.24 -3.29
N THR A 188 -52.00 20.06 -3.53
CA THR A 188 -50.98 19.43 -2.65
C THR A 188 -51.18 17.95 -2.31
N GLN A 189 -52.22 17.29 -2.84
CA GLN A 189 -52.36 15.83 -2.76
C GLN A 189 -51.64 15.14 -3.92
N GLY A 190 -51.22 13.90 -3.67
CA GLY A 190 -50.67 13.00 -4.67
C GLY A 190 -50.96 11.55 -4.33
N ASP A 191 -50.89 10.69 -5.33
CA ASP A 191 -51.20 9.26 -5.25
C ASP A 191 -50.36 8.47 -6.27
N THR A 192 -50.25 7.15 -6.06
CA THR A 192 -49.46 6.23 -6.88
C THR A 192 -50.36 5.15 -7.46
N LEU A 193 -50.64 5.24 -8.76
CA LEU A 193 -51.51 4.27 -9.44
C LEU A 193 -50.67 3.08 -9.92
N ASP A 194 -50.96 1.89 -9.37
CA ASP A 194 -50.28 0.64 -9.70
C ASP A 194 -50.46 0.22 -11.18
N VAL A 195 -49.35 -0.03 -11.87
CA VAL A 195 -49.32 -0.52 -13.26
C VAL A 195 -48.93 -2.00 -13.21
N GLU A 196 -49.93 -2.89 -13.13
CA GLU A 196 -49.71 -4.32 -12.88
C GLU A 196 -48.75 -4.97 -13.92
N PRO A 197 -47.53 -5.40 -13.51
CA PRO A 197 -46.47 -5.77 -14.45
C PRO A 197 -46.62 -7.22 -14.95
N ARG A 198 -47.64 -7.47 -15.77
CA ARG A 198 -47.90 -8.78 -16.38
C ARG A 198 -46.95 -9.07 -17.54
N MET A 199 -45.75 -9.51 -17.16
CA MET A 199 -44.62 -9.92 -18.01
C MET A 199 -44.96 -10.58 -19.36
N TRP A 200 -46.03 -11.38 -19.43
CA TRP A 200 -46.38 -12.20 -20.61
C TRP A 200 -47.70 -11.79 -21.28
N GLU A 201 -48.38 -10.73 -20.82
CA GLU A 201 -49.42 -10.07 -21.62
C GLU A 201 -48.73 -9.09 -22.58
N GLY A 202 -48.88 -9.30 -23.90
CA GLY A 202 -48.18 -8.52 -24.93
C GLY A 202 -48.63 -7.05 -24.98
N TYR A 203 -47.76 -6.17 -25.52
CA TYR A 203 -47.86 -4.71 -25.58
C TYR A 203 -49.28 -4.12 -25.37
N ALA A 204 -49.64 -3.89 -24.11
CA ALA A 204 -50.88 -3.20 -23.77
C ALA A 204 -50.71 -1.70 -24.00
N SER A 205 -51.75 -1.05 -24.55
CA SER A 205 -51.81 0.40 -24.59
C SER A 205 -52.27 0.94 -23.24
N TRP A 206 -51.36 1.60 -22.53
CA TRP A 206 -51.66 2.24 -21.26
C TRP A 206 -51.96 3.72 -21.47
N SER A 207 -52.87 4.26 -20.68
CA SER A 207 -53.25 5.67 -20.74
C SER A 207 -53.52 6.23 -19.35
N LEU A 208 -52.89 7.35 -19.02
CA LEU A 208 -53.32 8.23 -17.93
C LEU A 208 -54.26 9.28 -18.52
N VAL A 209 -55.50 9.28 -18.06
CA VAL A 209 -56.47 10.33 -18.34
C VAL A 209 -56.49 11.28 -17.16
N PHE A 210 -56.19 12.55 -17.41
CA PHE A 210 -56.29 13.62 -16.44
C PHE A 210 -57.52 14.48 -16.78
N GLN A 211 -58.40 14.72 -15.82
CA GLN A 211 -59.64 15.46 -16.02
C GLN A 211 -59.84 16.51 -14.92
N ASN A 212 -59.89 17.77 -15.32
CA ASN A 212 -60.27 18.88 -14.46
C ASN A 212 -61.80 19.06 -14.57
N GLU A 213 -62.52 19.05 -13.46
CA GLU A 213 -63.98 19.24 -13.43
C GLU A 213 -64.39 20.65 -12.97
N LEU A 214 -63.41 21.45 -12.52
CA LEU A 214 -63.62 22.80 -12.01
C LEU A 214 -63.55 23.85 -13.11
N ALA A 215 -64.07 25.03 -12.78
CA ALA A 215 -64.01 26.23 -13.64
C ALA A 215 -62.69 27.01 -13.51
N SER A 216 -61.78 26.58 -12.64
CA SER A 216 -60.41 27.09 -12.52
C SER A 216 -59.43 26.17 -13.22
N ASP A 217 -58.31 26.71 -13.69
CA ASP A 217 -57.20 25.89 -14.20
C ASP A 217 -56.57 25.06 -13.07
N THR A 218 -55.98 23.92 -13.44
CA THR A 218 -55.37 22.94 -12.53
C THR A 218 -53.99 22.58 -13.05
N TYR A 219 -53.00 22.57 -12.14
CA TYR A 219 -51.64 22.17 -12.44
C TYR A 219 -51.31 20.88 -11.69
N LEU A 220 -50.80 19.89 -12.42
CA LEU A 220 -50.31 18.64 -11.83
C LEU A 220 -48.98 18.25 -12.47
N THR A 221 -48.29 17.33 -11.80
CA THR A 221 -47.10 16.68 -12.33
C THR A 221 -47.20 15.17 -12.18
N PHE A 222 -46.57 14.42 -13.07
CA PHE A 222 -46.48 12.97 -12.94
C PHE A 222 -45.09 12.43 -13.28
N VAL A 223 -44.79 11.24 -12.75
CA VAL A 223 -43.61 10.44 -13.04
C VAL A 223 -44.07 9.01 -13.35
N LEU A 224 -43.57 8.45 -14.45
CA LEU A 224 -43.70 7.01 -14.72
C LEU A 224 -42.47 6.31 -14.11
N GLU A 225 -42.67 5.65 -12.98
CA GLU A 225 -41.63 4.85 -12.34
C GLU A 225 -41.42 3.57 -13.15
N LYS A 226 -40.17 3.29 -13.55
CA LYS A 226 -39.86 2.11 -14.37
C LYS A 226 -39.06 1.06 -13.61
N GLY A 227 -39.64 -0.13 -13.54
CA GLY A 227 -38.93 -1.37 -13.26
C GLY A 227 -38.15 -1.84 -14.49
N VAL A 228 -37.14 -2.66 -14.23
CA VAL A 228 -36.40 -3.40 -15.27
C VAL A 228 -36.86 -4.86 -15.22
N VAL A 229 -36.98 -5.51 -16.38
CA VAL A 229 -37.34 -6.94 -16.49
C VAL A 229 -36.49 -7.77 -15.51
N PRO A 230 -37.09 -8.70 -14.73
CA PRO A 230 -36.45 -9.42 -13.63
C PRO A 230 -35.01 -9.79 -13.91
N THR A 231 -34.09 -9.18 -13.14
CA THR A 231 -32.67 -9.05 -13.49
C THR A 231 -32.05 -10.39 -13.84
N LEU A 232 -32.48 -11.49 -13.21
CA LEU A 232 -32.27 -12.88 -13.61
C LEU A 232 -32.14 -13.14 -15.13
N PHE A 233 -33.09 -12.66 -15.96
CA PHE A 233 -33.10 -12.96 -17.40
C PHE A 233 -32.03 -12.21 -18.21
N SER A 234 -31.53 -11.07 -17.71
CA SER A 234 -30.37 -10.37 -18.27
C SER A 234 -29.06 -10.89 -17.65
N THR A 235 -29.05 -11.04 -16.33
CA THR A 235 -27.91 -11.44 -15.50
C THR A 235 -27.42 -12.85 -15.83
N VAL A 236 -28.29 -13.84 -16.08
CA VAL A 236 -27.82 -15.21 -16.41
C VAL A 236 -27.07 -15.26 -17.75
N PRO A 237 -27.62 -14.78 -18.89
CA PRO A 237 -26.86 -14.69 -20.14
C PRO A 237 -25.61 -13.79 -20.03
N PHE A 238 -25.70 -12.67 -19.32
CA PHE A 238 -24.56 -11.75 -19.15
C PHE A 238 -23.43 -12.38 -18.33
N LEU A 239 -23.73 -13.08 -17.23
CA LEU A 239 -22.72 -13.83 -16.45
C LEU A 239 -22.13 -15.00 -17.24
N LEU A 240 -22.91 -15.67 -18.10
CA LEU A 240 -22.39 -16.72 -19.00
C LEU A 240 -21.44 -16.14 -20.06
N PHE A 241 -21.79 -15.00 -20.66
CA PHE A 241 -20.92 -14.27 -21.58
C PHE A 241 -19.62 -13.81 -20.89
N LEU A 242 -19.73 -13.23 -19.70
CA LEU A 242 -18.59 -12.77 -18.90
C LEU A 242 -17.72 -13.96 -18.43
N TYR A 243 -18.31 -15.11 -18.14
CA TYR A 243 -17.59 -16.36 -17.89
C TYR A 243 -16.78 -16.78 -19.12
N GLY A 244 -17.41 -16.85 -20.30
CA GLY A 244 -16.72 -17.12 -21.57
C GLY A 244 -15.55 -16.16 -21.81
N GLY A 245 -15.79 -14.85 -21.64
CA GLY A 245 -14.76 -13.81 -21.75
C GLY A 245 -13.57 -14.03 -20.81
N THR A 246 -13.80 -14.38 -19.53
CA THR A 246 -12.71 -14.68 -18.59
C THR A 246 -11.93 -15.96 -18.92
N GLN A 247 -12.58 -16.99 -19.46
CA GLN A 247 -11.91 -18.21 -19.94
C GLN A 247 -11.02 -17.92 -21.16
N VAL A 248 -11.53 -17.14 -22.13
CA VAL A 248 -10.80 -16.73 -23.33
C VAL A 248 -9.62 -15.82 -22.96
N ALA A 249 -9.81 -14.84 -22.10
CA ALA A 249 -8.74 -13.97 -21.60
C ALA A 249 -7.65 -14.75 -20.85
N TRP A 250 -8.02 -15.79 -20.09
CA TRP A 250 -7.05 -16.71 -19.47
C TRP A 250 -6.24 -17.49 -20.51
N TRP A 251 -6.89 -18.01 -21.56
CA TRP A 251 -6.23 -18.76 -22.64
C TRP A 251 -5.28 -17.88 -23.47
N ILE A 252 -5.66 -16.63 -23.76
CA ILE A 252 -4.88 -15.72 -24.62
C ILE A 252 -3.75 -15.03 -23.85
N VAL A 253 -4.00 -14.53 -22.64
CA VAL A 253 -3.05 -13.67 -21.91
C VAL A 253 -2.29 -14.45 -20.85
N LEU A 254 -3.00 -15.14 -19.96
CA LEU A 254 -2.42 -15.69 -18.73
C LEU A 254 -1.69 -17.03 -18.97
N ARG A 255 -2.22 -17.88 -19.85
CA ARG A 255 -1.60 -19.16 -20.20
C ARG A 255 -0.23 -18.98 -20.87
N PRO A 256 -0.04 -18.16 -21.92
CA PRO A 256 1.29 -17.99 -22.54
C PRO A 256 2.32 -17.37 -21.58
N ILE A 257 1.90 -16.45 -20.70
CA ILE A 257 2.78 -15.90 -19.65
C ILE A 257 3.20 -17.02 -18.67
N ARG A 258 2.25 -17.83 -18.19
CA ARG A 258 2.55 -18.99 -17.32
C ARG A 258 3.52 -19.95 -18.01
N ASP A 259 3.24 -20.33 -19.25
CA ASP A 259 3.98 -21.37 -19.96
C ASP A 259 5.40 -20.88 -20.33
N ARG A 260 5.58 -19.59 -20.68
CA ARG A 260 6.90 -18.92 -20.76
C ARG A 260 7.65 -18.95 -19.42
N THR A 261 7.00 -18.58 -18.31
CA THR A 261 7.66 -18.63 -16.98
C THR A 261 8.01 -20.05 -16.54
N LYS A 262 7.26 -21.07 -17.00
CA LYS A 262 7.58 -22.47 -16.74
C LYS A 262 8.81 -22.91 -17.54
N ALA A 263 8.87 -22.59 -18.84
CA ALA A 263 10.01 -22.90 -19.70
C ALA A 263 11.32 -22.29 -19.15
N GLY A 264 11.33 -20.99 -18.84
CA GLY A 264 12.49 -20.33 -18.24
C GLY A 264 12.87 -20.86 -16.84
N SER A 265 11.92 -21.43 -16.09
CA SER A 265 12.23 -22.12 -14.83
C SER A 265 12.80 -23.52 -14.99
N LEU A 266 12.72 -24.14 -16.18
CA LEU A 266 13.42 -25.39 -16.50
C LEU A 266 14.84 -25.12 -17.00
N SER A 267 15.06 -24.14 -17.88
CA SER A 267 16.42 -23.84 -18.37
C SER A 267 17.35 -23.38 -17.25
N VAL A 268 16.88 -22.49 -16.37
CA VAL A 268 17.65 -22.08 -15.17
C VAL A 268 17.85 -23.25 -14.20
N ALA A 269 17.00 -24.29 -14.24
CA ALA A 269 17.22 -25.49 -13.43
C ALA A 269 18.31 -26.41 -14.01
N THR A 270 18.45 -26.50 -15.33
CA THR A 270 19.55 -27.27 -15.97
C THR A 270 20.90 -26.58 -15.79
N ASP A 271 20.98 -25.26 -15.95
CA ASP A 271 22.23 -24.49 -15.75
C ASP A 271 22.73 -24.60 -14.29
N VAL A 272 21.79 -24.68 -13.33
CA VAL A 272 22.11 -24.94 -11.91
C VAL A 272 22.52 -26.40 -11.69
N ASP A 273 21.90 -27.37 -12.34
CA ASP A 273 22.26 -28.79 -12.20
C ASP A 273 23.64 -29.13 -12.83
N GLU A 274 24.09 -28.36 -13.84
CA GLU A 274 25.45 -28.43 -14.36
C GLU A 274 26.48 -27.81 -13.40
N SER A 275 26.17 -26.65 -12.82
CA SER A 275 27.09 -25.98 -11.87
C SER A 275 27.13 -26.63 -10.48
N GLU A 276 26.08 -27.34 -10.06
CA GLU A 276 26.03 -28.15 -8.84
C GLU A 276 26.91 -29.41 -8.96
N ARG A 277 27.05 -30.00 -10.16
CA ARG A 277 27.96 -31.15 -10.43
C ARG A 277 29.45 -30.81 -10.33
N VAL A 278 29.83 -29.53 -10.39
CA VAL A 278 31.24 -29.10 -10.31
C VAL A 278 31.75 -29.05 -8.87
N TYR A 279 30.87 -29.17 -7.87
CA TYR A 279 31.19 -28.96 -6.45
C TYR A 279 31.25 -30.23 -5.58
N ASP A 280 30.97 -31.41 -6.12
CA ASP A 280 30.90 -32.67 -5.35
C ASP A 280 31.93 -33.71 -5.83
N ASP A 281 33.21 -33.38 -5.64
CA ASP A 281 34.35 -34.29 -5.89
C ASP A 281 35.43 -34.15 -4.79
N THR A 282 35.00 -34.15 -3.51
CA THR A 282 35.87 -33.86 -2.35
C THR A 282 35.80 -34.87 -1.19
N VAL A 283 35.88 -36.17 -1.48
CA VAL A 283 36.38 -37.15 -0.48
C VAL A 283 37.23 -38.27 -1.10
N GLN A 284 38.55 -38.05 -1.26
CA GLN A 284 39.52 -39.12 -0.94
C GLN A 284 40.97 -38.64 -0.73
N SER A 285 41.51 -39.00 0.44
CA SER A 285 42.93 -39.20 0.80
C SER A 285 43.97 -38.08 0.63
N PRO A 286 44.80 -37.79 1.66
CA PRO A 286 45.95 -36.89 1.52
C PRO A 286 47.11 -37.57 0.79
N ASN A 287 47.72 -36.90 -0.19
CA ASN A 287 48.97 -37.31 -0.82
C ASN A 287 50.09 -36.30 -0.46
N PRO A 288 51.18 -36.70 0.22
CA PRO A 288 52.13 -35.76 0.82
C PRO A 288 53.28 -35.36 -0.13
N ASP A 289 52.97 -34.75 -1.28
CA ASP A 289 53.99 -34.22 -2.19
C ASP A 289 53.48 -33.04 -3.03
N THR A 290 53.78 -31.80 -2.63
CA THR A 290 53.79 -30.62 -3.54
C THR A 290 54.62 -29.48 -2.96
N ASN A 291 55.74 -29.13 -3.60
CA ASN A 291 56.58 -27.99 -3.20
C ASN A 291 55.96 -26.64 -3.65
N PRO A 292 55.99 -25.59 -2.82
CA PRO A 292 55.66 -24.23 -3.26
C PRO A 292 56.80 -23.62 -4.09
N GLY A 293 56.47 -23.09 -5.27
CA GLY A 293 57.40 -22.32 -6.12
C GLY A 293 57.70 -20.91 -5.57
N PRO A 294 58.77 -20.24 -6.07
CA PRO A 294 59.33 -19.05 -5.43
C PRO A 294 58.53 -17.76 -5.69
N GLN A 295 58.63 -16.83 -4.73
CA GLN A 295 58.21 -15.44 -4.87
C GLN A 295 59.23 -14.64 -5.70
N PRO A 296 58.81 -13.70 -6.55
CA PRO A 296 59.72 -12.74 -7.18
C PRO A 296 60.14 -11.64 -6.19
N ALA A 297 61.43 -11.32 -6.16
CA ALA A 297 61.98 -10.19 -5.41
C ALA A 297 61.99 -8.90 -6.26
N ALA A 298 62.24 -7.76 -5.62
CA ALA A 298 62.56 -6.49 -6.27
C ALA A 298 63.67 -5.78 -5.45
N ASP A 299 64.63 -5.17 -6.15
CA ASP A 299 65.89 -4.70 -5.58
C ASP A 299 65.82 -3.35 -4.82
N PRO A 300 66.81 -3.06 -3.96
CA PRO A 300 66.92 -1.79 -3.25
C PRO A 300 67.67 -0.70 -4.04
N ASP A 301 67.50 0.53 -3.53
CA ASP A 301 68.35 1.71 -3.68
C ASP A 301 68.48 2.48 -5.01
N ILE A 302 68.76 3.78 -4.78
CA ILE A 302 69.33 4.83 -5.63
C ILE A 302 68.32 5.90 -6.11
N PHE A 303 68.21 6.99 -5.33
CA PHE A 303 68.88 8.24 -5.67
C PHE A 303 68.95 9.21 -4.47
N ASN A 304 70.09 9.87 -4.30
CA ASN A 304 70.38 10.82 -3.23
C ASN A 304 71.00 12.09 -3.85
N ILE A 305 70.47 13.27 -3.51
CA ILE A 305 71.09 14.56 -3.83
C ILE A 305 70.97 15.47 -2.60
N ALA A 306 72.11 16.00 -2.15
CA ALA A 306 72.19 16.94 -1.04
C ALA A 306 72.90 18.23 -1.46
N ALA A 307 72.49 19.36 -0.90
CA ALA A 307 73.23 20.61 -0.84
C ALA A 307 72.74 21.40 0.40
N ALA A 308 73.61 22.18 1.05
CA ALA A 308 73.34 22.78 2.35
C ALA A 308 73.85 24.22 2.48
N SER A 309 73.26 24.98 3.40
CA SER A 309 73.72 26.30 3.88
C SER A 309 73.42 26.46 5.38
N THR A 310 74.26 27.20 6.10
CA THR A 310 74.32 27.35 7.58
C THR A 310 74.65 28.83 7.95
N PRO A 311 74.98 29.24 9.21
CA PRO A 311 74.26 29.12 10.50
C PRO A 311 74.25 30.43 11.37
N ALA A 312 73.53 30.42 12.52
CA ALA A 312 73.76 31.18 13.79
C ALA A 312 72.86 30.54 14.91
N VAL A 313 73.21 30.29 16.19
CA VAL A 313 73.87 31.06 17.30
C VAL A 313 72.94 32.17 17.84
N GLU A 314 72.63 32.43 19.12
CA GLU A 314 73.14 32.21 20.52
C GLU A 314 71.94 31.77 21.47
N VAL A 315 71.97 31.09 22.65
CA VAL A 315 72.74 31.05 23.94
C VAL A 315 72.25 32.00 25.08
N GLU A 316 71.71 31.40 26.18
CA GLU A 316 71.59 31.83 27.63
C GLU A 316 71.10 33.26 28.05
N ALA A 317 70.69 33.64 29.29
CA ALA A 317 70.38 33.01 30.59
C ALA A 317 69.46 33.95 31.49
N PRO A 318 68.89 33.49 32.63
CA PRO A 318 68.00 34.23 33.59
C PRO A 318 68.79 34.90 34.78
N PRO A 319 68.26 35.38 35.97
CA PRO A 319 66.95 35.22 36.64
C PRO A 319 66.32 36.50 37.37
N PRO A 320 66.10 36.70 38.72
CA PRO A 320 64.89 37.42 39.23
C PRO A 320 65.02 38.46 40.42
N PRO A 321 63.90 39.13 40.84
CA PRO A 321 63.64 39.36 42.29
C PRO A 321 62.18 39.00 42.71
N VAL A 322 61.90 38.25 43.79
CA VAL A 322 62.01 38.51 45.27
C VAL A 322 60.80 39.29 45.87
N ARG A 323 60.35 38.89 47.08
CA ARG A 323 59.08 39.29 47.75
C ARG A 323 59.28 40.24 48.96
N THR A 324 58.21 40.93 49.37
CA THR A 324 57.98 41.46 50.73
C THR A 324 56.55 41.19 51.23
N ARG A 325 56.25 41.39 52.53
CA ARG A 325 54.96 41.09 53.21
C ARG A 325 54.85 41.87 54.55
N VAL A 326 53.68 41.85 55.21
CA VAL A 326 53.36 42.29 56.61
C VAL A 326 53.08 43.81 56.74
N PRO A 327 52.20 44.33 57.65
CA PRO A 327 51.25 43.74 58.63
C PRO A 327 49.75 44.14 58.45
N ALA A 328 48.90 43.81 59.43
CA ALA A 328 47.57 44.40 59.73
C ALA A 328 47.44 44.57 61.27
N PRO A 329 46.58 45.48 61.83
CA PRO A 329 45.28 45.05 62.40
C PRO A 329 44.15 46.16 62.33
N PRO A 330 43.25 46.41 63.33
CA PRO A 330 41.85 45.93 63.40
C PRO A 330 40.79 47.07 63.59
N PRO A 331 39.55 46.84 64.08
CA PRO A 331 38.44 46.01 63.55
C PRO A 331 37.07 46.75 63.47
N ARG A 332 36.10 46.21 62.72
CA ARG A 332 34.68 46.19 63.17
C ARG A 332 33.89 45.05 62.54
N VAL A 333 32.76 44.70 63.17
CA VAL A 333 31.97 43.51 62.84
C VAL A 333 30.68 43.90 62.11
N GLU A 334 30.56 43.45 60.86
CA GLU A 334 29.29 43.08 60.25
C GLU A 334 29.50 41.71 59.62
N THR A 335 28.59 40.77 59.82
CA THR A 335 28.67 39.43 59.20
C THR A 335 28.18 39.50 57.76
N PRO A 336 29.03 39.35 56.74
CA PRO A 336 28.56 39.38 55.37
C PRO A 336 27.73 38.12 55.11
N LYS A 337 26.52 38.28 54.57
CA LYS A 337 25.80 37.19 53.91
C LYS A 337 26.78 36.54 52.92
N PRO A 338 27.04 35.22 52.99
CA PRO A 338 28.08 34.61 52.16
C PRO A 338 27.78 34.90 50.70
N ALA A 339 28.70 35.60 50.04
CA ALA A 339 28.56 35.90 48.62
C ALA A 339 28.36 34.57 47.87
N PRO A 340 27.42 34.51 46.90
CA PRO A 340 27.32 33.32 46.07
C PRO A 340 28.71 33.08 45.48
N ARG A 341 29.26 31.87 45.70
CA ARG A 341 30.59 31.52 45.20
C ARG A 341 30.66 31.96 43.73
N PRO A 342 31.64 32.77 43.31
CA PRO A 342 31.72 33.20 41.92
C PRO A 342 31.69 31.95 41.08
N VAL A 343 30.68 31.84 40.20
CA VAL A 343 30.52 30.67 39.34
C VAL A 343 31.74 30.65 38.45
N VAL A 344 32.69 29.78 38.80
CA VAL A 344 33.90 29.55 38.01
C VAL A 344 33.40 29.03 36.68
N ARG A 345 33.31 29.93 35.69
CA ARG A 345 33.10 29.55 34.30
C ARG A 345 34.29 28.67 33.95
N GLN A 346 34.07 27.36 33.97
CA GLN A 346 35.03 26.42 33.42
C GLN A 346 35.30 26.88 31.99
N PRO A 347 36.57 26.91 31.53
CA PRO A 347 36.86 27.32 30.17
C PRO A 347 36.02 26.46 29.21
N GLU A 348 35.26 27.09 28.32
CA GLU A 348 34.43 26.35 27.36
C GLU A 348 35.38 25.61 26.41
N THR A 349 35.57 24.31 26.71
CA THR A 349 36.33 23.36 25.90
C THR A 349 35.39 22.63 24.95
N ALA A 350 35.91 22.12 23.83
CA ALA A 350 35.14 21.33 22.88
C ALA A 350 34.38 20.18 23.57
N ALA A 351 34.99 19.48 24.53
CA ALA A 351 34.35 18.42 25.30
C ALA A 351 33.17 18.94 26.16
N SER A 352 33.34 20.07 26.87
CA SER A 352 32.27 20.66 27.68
C SER A 352 31.09 21.16 26.83
N LEU A 353 31.37 21.77 25.67
CA LEU A 353 30.36 22.16 24.69
C LEU A 353 29.67 20.94 24.06
N ALA A 354 30.40 19.86 23.79
CA ALA A 354 29.81 18.62 23.28
C ALA A 354 28.89 17.94 24.31
N THR A 355 29.21 18.03 25.61
CA THR A 355 28.31 17.59 26.69
C THR A 355 27.05 18.46 26.79
N LYS A 356 27.19 19.79 26.71
CA LYS A 356 26.10 20.78 26.63
C LYS A 356 25.18 20.51 25.42
N ALA A 357 25.76 20.22 24.25
CA ALA A 357 25.03 19.81 23.06
C ALA A 357 24.35 18.45 23.21
N GLY A 358 25.00 17.47 23.83
CA GLY A 358 24.40 16.16 24.14
C GLY A 358 23.16 16.26 25.04
N ALA A 359 23.16 17.17 26.03
CA ALA A 359 21.98 17.48 26.82
C ALA A 359 20.85 18.10 25.96
N LEU A 360 21.18 18.98 25.01
CA LEU A 360 20.23 19.57 24.06
C LEU A 360 19.68 18.54 23.04
N VAL A 361 20.43 17.48 22.73
CA VAL A 361 19.92 16.31 21.97
C VAL A 361 18.92 15.52 22.80
N ALA A 362 19.21 15.31 24.10
CA ALA A 362 18.31 14.58 25.00
C ALA A 362 16.98 15.31 25.24
N THR A 363 16.95 16.64 25.19
CA THR A 363 15.72 17.45 25.22
C THR A 363 15.05 17.62 23.85
N GLY A 364 15.56 16.97 22.78
CA GLY A 364 14.99 17.02 21.43
C GLY A 364 15.20 18.35 20.68
N THR A 365 15.99 19.27 21.23
CA THR A 365 16.27 20.61 20.68
C THR A 365 17.45 20.56 19.69
N TYR A 366 17.25 19.86 18.57
CA TYR A 366 18.33 19.47 17.65
C TYR A 366 19.04 20.65 16.96
N ASP A 367 18.36 21.74 16.61
CA ASP A 367 19.01 22.92 16.01
C ASP A 367 19.95 23.64 16.99
N ALA A 368 19.53 23.76 18.27
CA ALA A 368 20.36 24.31 19.33
C ALA A 368 21.56 23.39 19.63
N ALA A 369 21.35 22.07 19.65
CA ALA A 369 22.42 21.09 19.77
C ALA A 369 23.43 21.19 18.60
N LEU A 370 22.93 21.31 17.36
CA LEU A 370 23.74 21.47 16.16
C LEU A 370 24.64 22.70 16.25
N ALA A 371 24.09 23.85 16.64
CA ALA A 371 24.87 25.09 16.81
C ALA A 371 25.99 24.95 17.86
N VAL A 372 25.72 24.30 19.00
CA VAL A 372 26.73 24.08 20.06
C VAL A 372 27.76 23.02 19.66
N TYR A 373 27.39 21.98 18.88
CA TYR A 373 28.37 21.06 18.29
C TYR A 373 29.27 21.77 17.26
N GLU A 374 28.73 22.69 16.45
CA GLU A 374 29.55 23.49 15.54
C GLU A 374 30.48 24.46 16.27
N GLU A 375 30.05 25.04 17.40
CA GLU A 375 30.91 25.83 18.29
C GLU A 375 32.05 24.96 18.88
N ALA A 376 31.73 23.76 19.37
CA ALA A 376 32.75 22.80 19.83
C ALA A 376 33.77 22.44 18.74
N LEU A 377 33.32 22.31 17.48
CA LEU A 377 34.17 22.00 16.32
C LEU A 377 34.98 23.19 15.79
N ARG A 378 34.67 24.43 16.22
CA ARG A 378 35.57 25.59 16.01
C ARG A 378 36.76 25.56 16.97
N LEU A 379 36.57 25.04 18.18
CA LEU A 379 37.62 24.89 19.19
C LEU A 379 38.49 23.66 18.95
N ASP A 380 37.90 22.54 18.55
CA ASP A 380 38.60 21.30 18.17
C ASP A 380 37.95 20.69 16.90
N PRO A 381 38.46 20.99 15.69
CA PRO A 381 38.02 20.36 14.43
C PRO A 381 38.32 18.85 14.34
N GLY A 382 38.97 18.26 15.34
CA GLY A 382 39.18 16.83 15.52
C GLY A 382 38.18 16.15 16.44
N HIS A 383 37.32 16.89 17.17
CA HIS A 383 36.54 16.33 18.27
C HIS A 383 35.52 15.28 17.84
N ALA A 384 35.89 14.00 17.93
CA ALA A 384 35.11 12.88 17.37
C ALA A 384 33.65 12.84 17.87
N PHE A 385 33.42 13.11 19.16
CA PHE A 385 32.07 13.14 19.73
C PHE A 385 31.22 14.32 19.21
N SER A 386 31.84 15.46 18.90
CA SER A 386 31.11 16.58 18.26
C SER A 386 30.88 16.36 16.77
N LEU A 387 31.79 15.66 16.08
CA LEU A 387 31.59 15.28 14.68
C LEU A 387 30.39 14.34 14.53
N ASP A 388 30.32 13.28 15.36
CA ASP A 388 29.21 12.32 15.35
C ASP A 388 27.90 12.94 15.89
N GLY A 389 27.98 13.77 16.93
CA GLY A 389 26.86 14.54 17.46
C GLY A 389 26.26 15.50 16.41
N ARG A 390 27.11 16.24 15.70
CA ARG A 390 26.71 17.10 14.56
C ARG A 390 26.04 16.29 13.45
N ALA A 391 26.67 15.21 13.01
CA ALA A 391 26.12 14.35 11.96
C ALA A 391 24.75 13.76 12.35
N SER A 392 24.62 13.29 13.60
CA SER A 392 23.37 12.77 14.15
C SER A 392 22.27 13.82 14.26
N CYS A 393 22.60 15.06 14.62
CA CYS A 393 21.64 16.18 14.61
C CYS A 393 21.14 16.49 13.19
N LEU A 394 22.02 16.48 12.19
CA LEU A 394 21.63 16.69 10.78
C LEU A 394 20.68 15.60 10.28
N VAL A 395 20.86 14.33 10.70
CA VAL A 395 19.88 13.25 10.42
C VAL A 395 18.53 13.52 11.10
N ARG A 396 18.52 13.93 12.37
CA ARG A 396 17.29 14.26 13.11
C ARG A 396 16.52 15.44 12.50
N LEU A 397 17.24 16.40 11.93
CA LEU A 397 16.70 17.56 11.21
C LEU A 397 16.36 17.25 9.73
N ASN A 398 16.42 15.99 9.31
CA ASN A 398 16.17 15.53 7.93
C ASN A 398 17.11 16.16 6.86
N ARG A 399 18.24 16.75 7.27
CA ARG A 399 19.27 17.36 6.41
C ARG A 399 20.23 16.28 5.88
N LYS A 400 19.67 15.28 5.19
CA LYS A 400 20.37 14.00 4.86
C LYS A 400 21.66 14.18 4.07
N GLY A 401 21.67 15.02 3.03
CA GLY A 401 22.88 15.29 2.24
C GLY A 401 24.04 15.88 3.07
N GLU A 402 23.75 16.79 4.00
CA GLU A 402 24.76 17.35 4.90
C GLU A 402 25.23 16.34 5.95
N ALA A 403 24.34 15.46 6.41
CA ALA A 403 24.70 14.35 7.28
C ALA A 403 25.64 13.36 6.57
N ILE A 404 25.40 13.05 5.29
CA ILE A 404 26.30 12.20 4.47
C ILE A 404 27.71 12.80 4.40
N GLU A 405 27.84 14.09 4.09
CA GLU A 405 29.15 14.75 4.06
C GLU A 405 29.80 14.87 5.45
N ALA A 406 29.01 14.99 6.53
CA ALA A 406 29.53 14.93 7.89
C ALA A 406 30.08 13.54 8.25
N TYR A 407 29.37 12.46 7.91
CA TYR A 407 29.85 11.09 8.15
C TYR A 407 31.05 10.72 7.25
N LYS A 408 31.11 11.20 6.00
CA LYS A 408 32.32 11.08 5.17
C LYS A 408 33.54 11.75 5.81
N ARG A 409 33.37 12.94 6.40
CA ARG A 409 34.44 13.66 7.14
C ARG A 409 34.87 12.96 8.43
N ILE A 410 34.04 12.08 9.00
CA ILE A 410 34.45 11.17 10.08
C ILE A 410 35.32 10.06 9.48
N LEU A 411 34.89 9.44 8.37
CA LEU A 411 35.63 8.35 7.72
C LEU A 411 36.97 8.76 7.08
N THR A 412 37.17 10.03 6.72
CA THR A 412 38.50 10.53 6.31
C THR A 412 39.47 10.74 7.47
N LYS A 413 38.98 10.77 8.73
CA LYS A 413 39.79 10.79 9.96
C LYS A 413 39.96 9.40 10.56
N ASP A 414 38.91 8.60 10.56
CA ASP A 414 38.87 7.21 11.02
C ASP A 414 38.07 6.35 10.02
N ALA A 415 38.77 5.77 9.05
CA ALA A 415 38.17 4.88 8.04
C ALA A 415 37.60 3.57 8.62
N LYS A 416 37.81 3.28 9.91
CA LYS A 416 37.29 2.09 10.59
C LYS A 416 36.06 2.39 11.47
N ASN A 417 35.52 3.61 11.40
CA ASN A 417 34.40 4.04 12.22
C ASN A 417 33.08 3.32 11.86
N LEU A 418 32.77 2.24 12.59
CA LEU A 418 31.58 1.42 12.37
C LEU A 418 30.26 2.20 12.55
N ALA A 419 30.23 3.26 13.36
CA ALA A 419 29.04 4.09 13.54
C ALA A 419 28.76 4.93 12.29
N ALA A 420 29.78 5.61 11.76
CA ALA A 420 29.67 6.39 10.53
C ALA A 420 29.38 5.51 9.30
N LEU A 421 29.99 4.32 9.18
CA LEU A 421 29.67 3.36 8.12
C LEU A 421 28.19 2.94 8.17
N ARG A 422 27.68 2.50 9.33
CA ARG A 422 26.26 2.14 9.50
C ARG A 422 25.32 3.33 9.27
N ALA A 423 25.74 4.55 9.57
CA ALA A 423 24.97 5.75 9.27
C ALA A 423 24.87 6.00 7.75
N LEU A 424 25.99 5.93 7.02
CA LEU A 424 26.02 6.07 5.56
C LEU A 424 25.21 4.97 4.85
N VAL A 425 25.33 3.70 5.26
CA VAL A 425 24.53 2.59 4.70
C VAL A 425 23.03 2.90 4.79
N ARG A 426 22.55 3.36 5.95
CA ARG A 426 21.13 3.73 6.14
C ARG A 426 20.74 4.96 5.31
N LEU A 427 21.57 6.00 5.28
CA LEU A 427 21.29 7.23 4.53
C LEU A 427 21.26 6.98 3.01
N TYR A 428 22.19 6.18 2.47
CA TYR A 428 22.17 5.79 1.07
C TYR A 428 21.01 4.85 0.72
N SER A 429 20.61 3.94 1.63
CA SER A 429 19.41 3.11 1.46
C SER A 429 18.13 3.97 1.42
N ASP A 430 17.98 4.92 2.35
CA ASP A 430 16.90 5.91 2.39
C ASP A 430 16.82 6.75 1.11
N GLU A 431 17.96 7.24 0.60
CA GLU A 431 18.06 8.01 -0.65
C GLU A 431 17.97 7.13 -1.92
N ARG A 432 17.85 5.80 -1.78
CA ARG A 432 17.85 4.80 -2.88
C ARG A 432 19.13 4.80 -3.72
N ARG A 433 20.24 5.20 -3.12
CA ARG A 433 21.59 5.29 -3.70
C ARG A 433 22.31 3.95 -3.56
N TRP A 434 21.78 2.96 -4.27
CA TRP A 434 22.10 1.55 -4.05
C TRP A 434 23.56 1.18 -4.36
N ARG A 435 24.29 1.96 -5.16
CA ARG A 435 25.72 1.71 -5.45
C ARG A 435 26.58 2.14 -4.26
N GLU A 436 26.42 3.38 -3.82
CA GLU A 436 27.14 3.93 -2.65
C GLU A 436 26.76 3.20 -1.36
N CYS A 437 25.52 2.72 -1.26
CA CYS A 437 25.08 1.81 -0.20
C CYS A 437 25.89 0.49 -0.23
N LEU A 438 26.01 -0.15 -1.40
CA LEU A 438 26.76 -1.41 -1.55
C LEU A 438 28.26 -1.25 -1.25
N GLU A 439 28.85 -0.12 -1.61
CA GLU A 439 30.25 0.24 -1.26
C GLU A 439 30.43 0.38 0.25
N ALA A 440 29.56 1.16 0.91
CA ALA A 440 29.61 1.37 2.36
C ALA A 440 29.32 0.07 3.15
N VAL A 441 28.43 -0.79 2.64
CA VAL A 441 28.20 -2.14 3.17
C VAL A 441 29.42 -3.04 2.97
N GLY A 442 30.13 -2.92 1.83
CA GLY A 442 31.36 -3.64 1.56
C GLY A 442 32.45 -3.38 2.60
N GLU A 443 32.73 -2.10 2.90
CA GLU A 443 33.68 -1.72 3.95
C GLU A 443 33.21 -2.11 5.36
N LEU A 444 31.92 -2.00 5.65
CA LEU A 444 31.35 -2.45 6.94
C LEU A 444 31.55 -3.96 7.14
N LEU A 445 31.31 -4.77 6.11
CA LEU A 445 31.54 -6.22 6.13
C LEU A 445 33.03 -6.57 6.15
N ARG A 446 33.90 -5.77 5.51
CA ARG A 446 35.36 -5.96 5.59
C ARG A 446 35.90 -5.80 7.02
N LEU A 447 35.20 -5.02 7.86
CA LEU A 447 35.52 -4.84 9.28
C LEU A 447 34.72 -5.80 10.20
N ARG A 448 33.52 -6.22 9.78
CA ARG A 448 32.62 -7.13 10.50
C ARG A 448 31.95 -8.14 9.54
N PRO A 449 32.65 -9.23 9.14
CA PRO A 449 32.17 -10.12 8.07
C PRO A 449 30.80 -10.76 8.34
N ASN A 450 30.50 -11.06 9.60
CA ASN A 450 29.28 -11.76 10.01
C ASN A 450 28.23 -10.80 10.61
N GLU A 451 28.25 -9.51 10.25
CA GLU A 451 27.23 -8.55 10.70
C GLU A 451 25.94 -8.73 9.89
N SER A 452 24.98 -9.48 10.43
CA SER A 452 23.72 -9.84 9.77
C SER A 452 22.94 -8.65 9.21
N SER A 453 22.91 -7.51 9.92
CA SER A 453 22.27 -6.28 9.43
C SER A 453 22.98 -5.64 8.23
N ALA A 454 24.29 -5.89 8.05
CA ALA A 454 25.04 -5.45 6.87
C ALA A 454 24.87 -6.46 5.70
N LEU A 455 24.77 -7.76 5.98
CA LEU A 455 24.44 -8.80 5.00
C LEU A 455 23.02 -8.61 4.43
N GLU A 456 22.03 -8.33 5.29
CA GLU A 456 20.66 -7.99 4.87
C GLU A 456 20.63 -6.74 3.95
N MET A 457 21.34 -5.67 4.33
CA MET A 457 21.48 -4.47 3.49
C MET A 457 22.25 -4.71 2.18
N LYS A 458 23.22 -5.63 2.17
CA LYS A 458 23.91 -6.08 0.94
C LYS A 458 22.92 -6.76 -0.01
N GLY A 459 22.12 -7.70 0.52
CA GLY A 459 21.08 -8.40 -0.23
C GLY A 459 20.01 -7.46 -0.79
N ASP A 460 19.58 -6.47 -0.01
CA ASP A 460 18.60 -5.45 -0.43
C ASP A 460 19.16 -4.49 -1.49
N ALA A 461 20.40 -4.00 -1.33
CA ALA A 461 21.04 -3.15 -2.34
C ALA A 461 21.22 -3.89 -3.67
N LEU A 462 21.73 -5.13 -3.64
CA LEU A 462 21.85 -5.99 -4.82
C LEU A 462 20.48 -6.35 -5.43
N THR A 463 19.45 -6.54 -4.61
CA THR A 463 18.06 -6.74 -5.02
C THR A 463 17.51 -5.55 -5.80
N ASN A 464 17.79 -4.32 -5.38
CA ASN A 464 17.35 -3.11 -6.06
C ASN A 464 18.20 -2.80 -7.31
N LEU A 465 19.48 -3.17 -7.32
CA LEU A 465 20.35 -3.13 -8.50
C LEU A 465 20.09 -4.25 -9.52
N GLY A 466 19.18 -5.19 -9.22
CA GLY A 466 18.85 -6.33 -10.09
C GLY A 466 19.86 -7.48 -10.09
N ARG A 467 20.91 -7.42 -9.27
CA ARG A 467 22.00 -8.43 -9.14
C ARG A 467 21.53 -9.64 -8.31
N ARG A 468 20.57 -10.40 -8.86
CA ARG A 468 19.81 -11.45 -8.13
C ARG A 468 20.64 -12.60 -7.57
N PRO A 469 21.65 -13.18 -8.25
CA PRO A 469 22.44 -14.29 -7.68
C PRO A 469 23.26 -13.82 -6.47
N GLU A 470 23.91 -12.67 -6.60
CA GLU A 470 24.72 -12.08 -5.54
C GLU A 470 23.88 -11.61 -4.34
N ALA A 471 22.66 -11.13 -4.60
CA ALA A 471 21.69 -10.82 -3.56
C ALA A 471 21.30 -12.07 -2.75
N LEU A 472 21.13 -13.22 -3.41
CA LEU A 472 20.82 -14.49 -2.75
C LEU A 472 21.98 -14.94 -1.85
N ALA A 473 23.20 -14.99 -2.39
CA ALA A 473 24.40 -15.32 -1.61
C ALA A 473 24.63 -14.36 -0.42
N ALA A 474 24.19 -13.10 -0.52
CA ALA A 474 24.25 -12.12 0.57
C ALA A 474 23.16 -12.29 1.64
N TYR A 475 22.10 -13.06 1.39
CA TYR A 475 21.08 -13.45 2.40
C TYR A 475 21.31 -14.87 2.97
N GLU A 476 22.22 -15.66 2.39
CA GLU A 476 22.53 -17.05 2.78
C GLU A 476 23.84 -17.17 3.59
N ALA A 477 24.68 -16.12 3.56
CA ALA A 477 25.81 -15.90 4.46
C ALA A 477 25.37 -15.26 5.80
#